data_AF-A0AAU9VML0-F1
#
_entry.id   AF-A0AAU9VML0-F1
#
_cell.length_a   1.000
_cell.length_b   1.000
_cell.length_c   1.000
_cell.angle_alpha   90.00
_cell.angle_beta   90.00
_cell.angle_gamma   90.00
#
_symmetry.space_group_name_H-M   'P 1'
#
loop_
_entity.id
_entity.type
_entity.pdbx_description
1 polymer ?
#
loop_
_entity_poly.entity_id
_entity_poly.type
_entity_poly.pdbx_seq_one_letter_code
_entity_poly.pdbx_strand_id
1 'polypeptide(L)'
;MLQDTMSCDLESRLKDLEAVLNSDQGNVPDDFFTFNQPPLPDIRVELFDLKDVYDKVQTKVPGISEQRIAKGWVNGVAWSAGQINSITVLVRRTPEAAARVNDTIGSVELKVTYKEYGAQSVNFSFNLDSAYKNSNGDPVYKLAKVETNTRNVWHLIITVQLIDGSQINFTSKEFRIRTKPKTLREPADTDVEKANKRKRFEPDQFLGGSAANPSPDSLYSGPDSSPDRLMVQTDKNILTDYLEAQRARINDLRVAKWTTEGADVAYHLNLTESSKRRPDLEEGDVIAFLTNRNTGQTEIEKLTHENSARAVLAGVISRSAYIYAHAPRHNSEKGSTETVCVIGVVKVKVVGTVQNGERIYVALHHPGVAIPETQIPLRPMADRRPVLLGQALESKSSYSQDKVQLVQCFVSIVLGIQSGQINNAIEDLQEKMQRKFEDVVVKDRSKWIRGLKWKISIFLVIVGLLSGLLYEFLAPGTWFQYQLCKRGCIKGHSATFKFTTHDIQYIKVYGLEFTWEKLKKNKNLDLEGCQPFDATAGYRYYLNLDRCAYGERIVLNHKPPIRGPTVFAINSNCSAVYFVNKDKWQPYTSAEHIQRVPPCV
;
A
#
# COMPACT_ATOMS: atom_id res chain seq x y z
N MET A 1 -63.79 29.28 31.87
CA MET A 1 -64.09 29.98 30.61
C MET A 1 -62.86 30.08 29.70
N LEU A 2 -62.08 28.99 29.57
CA LEU A 2 -60.96 28.84 28.64
C LEU A 2 -60.68 27.34 28.32
N GLN A 3 -61.66 26.47 28.60
CA GLN A 3 -61.54 25.02 28.40
C GLN A 3 -62.65 24.45 27.50
N ASP A 4 -63.65 25.27 27.12
CA ASP A 4 -64.74 24.89 26.21
C ASP A 4 -64.56 25.42 24.78
N THR A 5 -63.48 26.14 24.49
CA THR A 5 -63.19 26.70 23.15
C THR A 5 -62.16 25.93 22.34
N MET A 6 -61.51 24.90 22.91
CA MET A 6 -60.58 24.02 22.15
C MET A 6 -61.20 22.69 21.71
N SER A 7 -62.39 22.33 22.20
CA SER A 7 -63.04 21.06 21.84
C SER A 7 -63.91 21.15 20.57
N CYS A 8 -64.39 22.35 20.20
CA CYS A 8 -65.25 22.53 19.02
C CYS A 8 -64.47 22.69 17.69
N ASP A 9 -63.16 22.99 17.73
CA ASP A 9 -62.35 23.24 16.53
C ASP A 9 -61.64 21.98 15.99
N LEU A 10 -61.58 20.91 16.81
CA LEU A 10 -61.01 19.62 16.40
C LEU A 10 -62.05 18.71 15.71
N GLU A 11 -63.32 18.84 16.09
CA GLU A 11 -64.41 17.99 15.63
C GLU A 11 -65.00 18.44 14.28
N SER A 12 -64.87 19.73 13.92
CA SER A 12 -65.21 20.21 12.56
C SER A 12 -64.13 19.81 11.54
N ARG A 13 -62.85 19.89 11.93
CA ARG A 13 -61.71 19.53 11.06
C ARG A 13 -61.60 18.04 10.76
N LEU A 14 -62.12 17.17 11.63
CA LEU A 14 -62.17 15.72 11.40
C LEU A 14 -63.31 15.31 10.45
N LYS A 15 -64.44 16.03 10.45
CA LYS A 15 -65.55 15.79 9.49
C LYS A 15 -65.22 16.27 8.08
N ASP A 16 -64.43 17.33 7.94
CA ASP A 16 -63.97 17.81 6.63
C ASP A 16 -62.92 16.88 5.99
N LEU A 17 -62.16 16.13 6.80
CA LEU A 17 -61.17 15.15 6.33
C LEU A 17 -61.80 13.81 5.88
N GLU A 18 -62.91 13.39 6.49
CA GLU A 18 -63.68 12.21 6.06
C GLU A 18 -64.51 12.44 4.78
N ALA A 19 -64.87 13.69 4.49
CA ALA A 19 -65.56 14.07 3.24
C ALA A 19 -64.61 14.10 2.03
N VAL A 20 -63.31 14.36 2.23
CA VAL A 20 -62.30 14.44 1.16
C VAL A 20 -61.76 13.06 0.76
N LEU A 21 -61.89 12.04 1.60
CA LEU A 21 -61.38 10.69 1.35
C LEU A 21 -62.38 9.74 0.66
N ASN A 22 -63.62 10.17 0.41
CA ASN A 22 -64.69 9.32 -0.11
C ASN A 22 -65.40 9.82 -1.40
N SER A 23 -64.84 10.78 -2.14
CA SER A 23 -65.43 11.20 -3.43
C SER A 23 -64.55 10.85 -4.63
N ASP A 24 -64.96 9.78 -5.30
CA ASP A 24 -65.04 9.62 -6.75
C ASP A 24 -63.80 9.23 -7.58
N GLN A 25 -63.86 7.95 -7.96
CA GLN A 25 -63.52 7.43 -9.28
C GLN A 25 -64.26 8.21 -10.39
N GLY A 26 -63.54 8.60 -11.45
CA GLY A 26 -64.13 8.77 -12.79
C GLY A 26 -63.82 10.08 -13.52
N ASN A 27 -62.80 10.01 -14.39
CA ASN A 27 -62.61 10.62 -15.73
C ASN A 27 -63.12 12.04 -16.12
N VAL A 28 -62.29 12.63 -17.02
CA VAL A 28 -62.49 13.72 -18.02
C VAL A 28 -62.14 15.15 -17.53
N PRO A 29 -61.62 16.08 -18.38
CA PRO A 29 -60.28 16.17 -19.00
C PRO A 29 -59.60 17.55 -18.80
N ASP A 30 -58.40 17.69 -19.39
CA ASP A 30 -57.49 18.84 -19.45
C ASP A 30 -58.10 20.24 -19.59
N ASP A 31 -57.77 21.11 -18.65
CA ASP A 31 -57.03 22.37 -18.82
C ASP A 31 -57.34 23.28 -17.62
N PHE A 32 -56.30 23.70 -16.88
CA PHE A 32 -56.10 25.05 -16.31
C PHE A 32 -54.96 25.04 -15.27
N PHE A 33 -53.83 25.65 -15.68
CA PHE A 33 -52.83 26.39 -14.90
C PHE A 33 -52.45 25.86 -13.50
N THR A 34 -51.42 25.01 -13.47
CA THR A 34 -50.58 24.81 -12.28
C THR A 34 -49.79 26.09 -11.96
N PHE A 35 -50.02 26.63 -10.76
CA PHE A 35 -49.04 27.51 -10.09
C PHE A 35 -47.77 26.68 -9.87
N ASN A 36 -46.79 26.84 -10.76
CA ASN A 36 -45.46 26.27 -10.57
C ASN A 36 -44.85 26.85 -9.30
N GLN A 37 -44.67 26.01 -8.28
CA GLN A 37 -43.60 26.22 -7.32
C GLN A 37 -42.29 26.38 -8.11
N PRO A 38 -41.46 27.40 -7.83
CA PRO A 38 -40.16 27.49 -8.48
C PRO A 38 -39.37 26.21 -8.19
N PRO A 39 -38.75 25.58 -9.20
CA PRO A 39 -38.00 24.35 -9.00
C PRO A 39 -36.88 24.58 -7.98
N LEU A 40 -36.70 23.63 -7.05
CA LEU A 40 -35.53 23.61 -6.16
C LEU A 40 -34.25 23.82 -6.99
N PRO A 41 -33.32 24.68 -6.55
CA PRO A 41 -32.10 24.92 -7.30
C PRO A 41 -31.32 23.60 -7.44
N ASP A 42 -30.92 23.25 -8.67
CA ASP A 42 -30.09 22.08 -8.98
C ASP A 42 -28.67 22.33 -8.47
N ILE A 43 -28.48 22.13 -7.16
CA ILE A 43 -27.18 22.13 -6.50
C ILE A 43 -26.75 20.68 -6.34
N ARG A 44 -25.51 20.38 -6.74
CA ARG A 44 -24.91 19.05 -6.57
C ARG A 44 -23.54 19.18 -5.96
N VAL A 45 -23.16 18.25 -5.08
CA VAL A 45 -21.85 18.24 -4.43
C VAL A 45 -21.25 16.84 -4.54
N GLU A 46 -20.00 16.75 -4.98
CA GLU A 46 -19.25 15.50 -5.04
C GLU A 46 -17.91 15.64 -4.30
N LEU A 47 -17.55 14.62 -3.53
CA LEU A 47 -16.28 14.52 -2.80
C LEU A 47 -15.43 13.40 -3.42
N PHE A 48 -14.22 13.71 -3.88
CA PHE A 48 -13.38 12.75 -4.61
C PHE A 48 -12.50 11.89 -3.70
N ASP A 49 -11.99 12.47 -2.62
CA ASP A 49 -10.90 11.88 -1.82
C ASP A 49 -11.30 11.52 -0.38
N LEU A 50 -12.60 11.39 -0.12
CA LEU A 50 -13.10 10.94 1.19
C LEU A 50 -12.87 9.43 1.33
N LYS A 51 -11.97 9.04 2.24
CA LYS A 51 -11.64 7.63 2.52
C LYS A 51 -12.62 7.03 3.51
N ASP A 52 -12.78 5.71 3.47
CA ASP A 52 -13.63 5.01 4.43
C ASP A 52 -12.95 4.86 5.81
N VAL A 53 -11.61 4.95 5.86
CA VAL A 53 -10.82 4.85 7.09
C VAL A 53 -9.67 5.87 7.10
N TYR A 54 -9.53 6.58 8.22
CA TYR A 54 -8.40 7.47 8.52
C TYR A 54 -7.65 7.00 9.77
N ASP A 55 -6.32 7.13 9.74
CA ASP A 55 -5.45 6.77 10.86
C ASP A 55 -5.05 8.02 11.67
N LYS A 56 -5.12 7.93 13.00
CA LYS A 56 -4.52 8.91 13.91
C LYS A 56 -3.08 8.53 14.22
N VAL A 57 -2.19 9.51 14.15
CA VAL A 57 -0.77 9.40 14.49
C VAL A 57 -0.44 10.31 15.66
N GLN A 58 0.52 9.88 16.48
CA GLN A 58 1.04 10.71 17.55
C GLN A 58 2.00 11.74 16.95
N THR A 59 1.63 13.01 17.03
CA THR A 59 2.51 14.12 16.68
C THR A 59 3.09 14.67 17.99
N LYS A 60 4.42 14.66 18.08
CA LYS A 60 5.15 15.24 19.22
C LYS A 60 5.58 16.65 18.84
N VAL A 61 4.98 17.63 19.50
CA VAL A 61 5.46 19.02 19.51
C VAL A 61 6.14 19.21 20.87
N PRO A 62 7.24 19.98 20.99
CA PRO A 62 7.86 20.23 22.30
C PRO A 62 6.82 20.70 23.33
N GLY A 63 6.66 19.93 24.40
CA GLY A 63 5.72 20.19 25.50
C GLY A 63 4.32 19.59 25.38
N ILE A 64 3.87 19.14 24.19
CA ILE A 64 2.51 18.60 24.00
C ILE A 64 2.54 17.38 23.05
N SER A 65 1.94 16.28 23.48
CA SER A 65 1.71 15.11 22.62
C SER A 65 0.23 15.02 22.22
N GLU A 66 -0.04 15.11 20.92
CA GLU A 66 -1.40 15.07 20.38
C GLU A 66 -1.57 13.93 19.38
N GLN A 67 -2.79 13.41 19.29
CA GLN A 67 -3.16 12.42 18.28
C GLN A 67 -3.90 13.10 17.13
N ARG A 68 -3.21 13.29 16.01
CA ARG A 68 -3.67 14.04 14.83
C ARG A 68 -4.06 13.10 13.70
N ILE A 69 -4.99 13.51 12.83
CA ILE A 69 -5.40 12.72 11.67
C ILE A 69 -4.28 12.77 10.61
N ALA A 70 -3.80 11.60 10.18
CA ALA A 70 -2.83 11.52 9.10
C ALA A 70 -3.54 11.54 7.73
N LYS A 71 -3.01 12.33 6.79
CA LYS A 71 -3.50 12.42 5.40
C LYS A 71 -5.01 12.71 5.30
N GLY A 72 -5.48 13.69 6.08
CA GLY A 72 -6.88 14.10 6.21
C GLY A 72 -7.39 15.11 5.18
N TRP A 73 -6.65 15.38 4.10
CA TRP A 73 -7.09 16.27 3.02
C TRP A 73 -8.19 15.61 2.18
N VAL A 74 -9.27 16.36 1.93
CA VAL A 74 -10.41 15.96 1.09
C VAL A 74 -10.68 17.06 0.08
N ASN A 75 -10.89 16.69 -1.18
CA ASN A 75 -11.26 17.59 -2.28
C ASN A 75 -12.70 17.32 -2.72
N GLY A 76 -13.40 18.36 -3.16
CA GLY A 76 -14.75 18.26 -3.71
C GLY A 76 -15.06 19.35 -4.73
N VAL A 77 -16.14 19.13 -5.49
CA VAL A 77 -16.72 20.12 -6.41
C VAL A 77 -18.18 20.31 -6.04
N ALA A 78 -18.63 21.56 -6.02
CA ALA A 78 -20.05 21.91 -5.94
C ALA A 78 -20.49 22.54 -7.27
N TRP A 79 -21.55 22.02 -7.87
CA TRP A 79 -22.22 22.58 -9.04
C TRP A 79 -23.50 23.28 -8.64
N SER A 80 -23.80 24.40 -9.27
CA SER A 80 -25.07 25.09 -9.12
C SER A 80 -25.42 25.86 -10.38
N ALA A 81 -26.72 25.95 -10.68
CA ALA A 81 -27.24 26.87 -11.70
C ALA A 81 -27.06 28.35 -11.29
N GLY A 82 -26.98 28.63 -9.98
CA GLY A 82 -26.75 29.97 -9.42
C GLY A 82 -25.31 30.17 -8.92
N GLN A 83 -24.93 31.43 -8.67
CA GLN A 83 -23.59 31.73 -8.14
C GLN A 83 -23.50 31.35 -6.65
N ILE A 84 -22.51 30.53 -6.32
CA ILE A 84 -22.24 30.07 -4.94
C ILE A 84 -21.61 31.21 -4.14
N ASN A 85 -22.22 31.55 -3.01
CA ASN A 85 -21.71 32.53 -2.04
C ASN A 85 -20.68 31.89 -1.09
N SER A 86 -21.05 30.76 -0.48
CA SER A 86 -20.18 30.07 0.49
C SER A 86 -20.45 28.56 0.54
N ILE A 87 -19.42 27.80 0.90
CA ILE A 87 -19.49 26.37 1.21
C ILE A 87 -18.99 26.16 2.63
N THR A 88 -19.86 25.66 3.50
CA THR A 88 -19.54 25.32 4.89
C THR A 88 -19.48 23.81 5.04
N VAL A 89 -18.41 23.30 5.67
CA VAL A 89 -18.23 21.87 5.92
C VAL A 89 -18.19 21.64 7.42
N LEU A 90 -19.17 20.89 7.94
CA LEU A 90 -19.22 20.48 9.34
C LEU A 90 -18.89 18.99 9.44
N VAL A 91 -18.07 18.61 10.41
CA VAL A 91 -17.86 17.21 10.79
C VAL A 91 -18.61 16.90 12.06
N ARG A 92 -19.26 15.73 12.11
CA ARG A 92 -19.86 15.22 13.35
C ARG A 92 -19.83 13.70 13.38
N ARG A 93 -19.87 13.14 14.59
CA ARG A 93 -20.08 11.70 14.76
C ARG A 93 -21.48 11.33 14.26
N THR A 94 -21.63 10.15 13.64
CA THR A 94 -22.95 9.71 13.18
C THR A 94 -23.90 9.59 14.38
N PRO A 95 -25.22 9.85 14.23
CA PRO A 95 -26.16 9.82 15.35
C PRO A 95 -26.12 8.51 16.15
N GLU A 96 -26.01 7.38 15.44
CA GLU A 96 -25.94 6.05 16.06
C GLU A 96 -24.65 5.87 16.88
N ALA A 97 -23.51 6.27 16.33
CA ALA A 97 -22.23 6.17 17.02
C ALA A 97 -22.14 7.17 18.19
N ALA A 98 -22.75 8.36 18.06
CA ALA A 98 -22.85 9.37 19.11
C ALA A 98 -23.67 8.90 20.30
N ALA A 99 -24.83 8.27 20.06
CA ALA A 99 -25.67 7.69 21.11
C ALA A 99 -24.93 6.58 21.88
N ARG A 100 -24.09 5.78 21.22
CA ARG A 100 -23.31 4.70 21.85
C ARG A 100 -22.18 5.17 22.76
N VAL A 101 -21.72 6.42 22.62
CA VAL A 101 -20.59 6.97 23.39
C VAL A 101 -20.98 8.20 24.22
N ASN A 102 -22.26 8.59 24.21
CA ASN A 102 -22.77 9.83 24.80
C ASN A 102 -21.93 11.03 24.35
N ASP A 103 -21.79 11.20 23.03
CA ASP A 103 -20.96 12.28 22.46
C ASP A 103 -21.61 13.66 22.67
N THR A 104 -20.89 14.58 23.30
CA THR A 104 -21.31 15.96 23.56
C THR A 104 -20.64 16.99 22.65
N ILE A 105 -19.77 16.56 21.73
CA ILE A 105 -18.97 17.46 20.88
C ILE A 105 -19.83 18.18 19.83
N GLY A 106 -20.84 17.51 19.29
CA GLY A 106 -21.72 18.05 18.27
C GLY A 106 -21.05 18.23 16.89
N SER A 107 -21.57 19.15 16.10
CA SER A 107 -21.03 19.51 14.77
C SER A 107 -19.90 20.52 14.90
N VAL A 108 -18.78 20.27 14.24
CA VAL A 108 -17.60 21.15 14.26
C VAL A 108 -17.26 21.60 12.84
N GLU A 109 -17.09 22.91 12.64
CA GLU A 109 -16.76 23.47 11.33
C GLU A 109 -15.29 23.24 10.95
N LEU A 110 -15.08 22.82 9.71
CA LEU A 110 -13.76 22.61 9.11
C LEU A 110 -13.43 23.79 8.20
N LYS A 111 -12.16 24.20 8.21
CA LYS A 111 -11.69 25.30 7.37
C LYS A 111 -11.66 24.88 5.90
N VAL A 112 -12.50 25.53 5.07
CA VAL A 112 -12.58 25.32 3.62
C VAL A 112 -11.62 26.24 2.88
N THR A 113 -10.95 25.70 1.85
CA THR A 113 -10.07 26.42 0.93
C THR A 113 -10.59 26.25 -0.49
N TYR A 114 -10.91 27.37 -1.15
CA TYR A 114 -11.35 27.41 -2.55
C TYR A 114 -10.16 27.38 -3.49
N LYS A 115 -10.21 26.58 -4.56
CA LYS A 115 -9.10 26.40 -5.50
C LYS A 115 -9.38 27.06 -6.84
N GLU A 116 -10.47 26.68 -7.49
CA GLU A 116 -10.83 27.12 -8.85
C GLU A 116 -12.32 27.46 -8.91
N TYR A 117 -12.64 28.57 -9.54
CA TYR A 117 -14.00 29.02 -9.82
C TYR A 117 -14.29 28.75 -11.30
N GLY A 118 -15.09 27.72 -11.59
CA GLY A 118 -15.74 27.55 -12.88
C GLY A 118 -17.01 28.41 -12.97
N ALA A 119 -17.55 28.60 -14.18
CA ALA A 119 -18.72 29.44 -14.39
C ALA A 119 -19.98 28.97 -13.62
N GLN A 120 -20.09 27.67 -13.33
CA GLN A 120 -21.20 27.02 -12.61
C GLN A 120 -20.73 25.97 -11.60
N SER A 121 -19.43 25.96 -11.26
CA SER A 121 -18.84 24.97 -10.38
C SER A 121 -17.72 25.57 -9.53
N VAL A 122 -17.66 25.21 -8.24
CA VAL A 122 -16.60 25.66 -7.34
C VAL A 122 -15.83 24.47 -6.80
N ASN A 123 -14.52 24.46 -7.04
CA ASN A 123 -13.60 23.45 -6.52
C ASN A 123 -13.16 23.88 -5.12
N PHE A 124 -13.37 23.03 -4.13
CA PHE A 124 -13.02 23.29 -2.74
C PHE A 124 -12.27 22.12 -2.11
N SER A 125 -11.54 22.43 -1.04
CA SER A 125 -10.79 21.44 -0.27
C SER A 125 -10.78 21.80 1.20
N PHE A 126 -10.71 20.80 2.06
CA PHE A 126 -10.61 20.98 3.50
C PHE A 126 -9.76 19.86 4.11
N ASN A 127 -9.21 20.12 5.29
CA ASN A 127 -8.45 19.14 6.05
C ASN A 127 -9.26 18.72 7.27
N LEU A 128 -9.50 17.42 7.44
CA LEU A 128 -10.15 16.86 8.63
C LEU A 128 -9.38 17.20 9.91
N ASP A 129 -8.04 17.38 9.85
CA ASP A 129 -7.24 17.79 11.02
C ASP A 129 -7.26 19.31 11.29
N SER A 130 -8.00 20.11 10.50
CA SER A 130 -8.04 21.57 10.68
C SER A 130 -8.69 22.00 12.01
N ALA A 131 -9.59 21.17 12.56
CA ALA A 131 -10.20 21.36 13.87
C ALA A 131 -9.83 20.21 14.80
N TYR A 132 -8.88 20.44 15.71
CA TYR A 132 -8.46 19.43 16.69
C TYR A 132 -9.31 19.41 17.95
N LYS A 133 -9.69 20.59 18.42
CA LYS A 133 -10.56 20.81 19.56
C LYS A 133 -11.77 21.64 19.15
N ASN A 134 -12.91 21.40 19.78
CA ASN A 134 -14.06 22.30 19.67
C ASN A 134 -13.83 23.57 20.53
N SER A 135 -14.79 24.50 20.51
CA SER A 135 -14.75 25.72 21.32
C SER A 135 -14.64 25.48 22.82
N ASN A 136 -15.04 24.29 23.30
CA ASN A 136 -14.97 23.89 24.71
C ASN A 136 -13.64 23.20 25.08
N GLY A 137 -12.72 23.02 24.11
CA GLY A 137 -11.42 22.39 24.32
C GLY A 137 -11.42 20.85 24.21
N ASP A 138 -12.56 20.24 23.88
CA ASP A 138 -12.70 18.80 23.71
C ASP A 138 -12.18 18.33 22.35
N PRO A 139 -11.45 17.21 22.27
CA PRO A 139 -10.89 16.72 21.03
C PRO A 139 -11.98 16.20 20.08
N VAL A 140 -12.12 16.82 18.91
CA VAL A 140 -13.18 16.55 17.91
C VAL A 140 -13.28 15.06 17.56
N TYR A 141 -12.12 14.41 17.43
CA TYR A 141 -12.01 13.00 17.08
C TYR A 141 -11.58 12.13 18.26
N LYS A 142 -12.28 12.22 19.39
CA LYS A 142 -12.03 11.33 20.54
C LYS A 142 -12.41 9.88 20.18
N LEU A 143 -11.45 8.96 20.26
CA LEU A 143 -11.68 7.55 19.92
C LEU A 143 -12.22 6.78 21.13
N ALA A 144 -13.30 6.01 20.91
CA ALA A 144 -13.73 4.97 21.82
C ALA A 144 -12.77 3.78 21.75
N LYS A 145 -12.55 3.10 22.88
CA LYS A 145 -11.64 1.94 23.00
C LYS A 145 -12.35 0.59 22.83
N VAL A 146 -13.67 0.58 22.97
CA VAL A 146 -14.54 -0.61 22.89
C VAL A 146 -15.39 -0.49 21.63
N GLU A 147 -15.61 -1.61 20.93
CA GLU A 147 -16.43 -1.67 19.70
C GLU A 147 -16.04 -0.57 18.69
N THR A 148 -14.74 -0.46 18.43
CA THR A 148 -14.16 0.64 17.63
C THR A 148 -14.79 0.78 16.24
N ASN A 149 -15.27 -0.31 15.65
CA ASN A 149 -15.87 -0.33 14.32
C ASN A 149 -17.25 0.35 14.23
N THR A 150 -18.00 0.38 15.32
CA THR A 150 -19.36 0.96 15.37
C THR A 150 -19.39 2.28 16.13
N ARG A 151 -18.45 2.49 17.07
CA ARG A 151 -18.41 3.71 17.89
C ARG A 151 -17.57 4.82 17.27
N ASN A 152 -16.59 4.53 16.42
CA ASN A 152 -15.70 5.52 15.80
C ASN A 152 -16.08 5.79 14.33
N VAL A 153 -17.29 6.30 14.10
CA VAL A 153 -17.85 6.59 12.77
C VAL A 153 -18.31 8.04 12.70
N TRP A 154 -17.88 8.77 11.67
CA TRP A 154 -18.20 10.18 11.42
C TRP A 154 -18.74 10.36 10.00
N HIS A 155 -19.44 11.48 9.79
CA HIS A 155 -19.86 11.95 8.47
C HIS A 155 -19.66 13.46 8.36
N LEU A 156 -19.76 13.99 7.15
CA LEU A 156 -19.68 15.41 6.87
C LEU A 156 -21.05 15.95 6.48
N ILE A 157 -21.35 17.17 6.91
CA ILE A 157 -22.50 17.94 6.46
C ILE A 157 -21.96 19.13 5.69
N ILE A 158 -22.21 19.18 4.39
CA ILE A 158 -21.77 20.22 3.48
C ILE A 158 -22.98 21.11 3.18
N THR A 159 -22.90 22.38 3.55
CA THR A 159 -23.93 23.37 3.26
C THR A 159 -23.43 24.27 2.14
N VAL A 160 -24.16 24.33 1.03
CA VAL A 160 -23.86 25.25 -0.08
C VAL A 160 -24.89 26.36 -0.04
N GLN A 161 -24.43 27.60 0.13
CA GLN A 161 -25.26 28.79 0.14
C GLN A 161 -25.05 29.58 -1.16
N LEU A 162 -26.13 29.92 -1.84
CA LEU A 162 -26.13 30.78 -3.03
C LEU A 162 -26.26 32.25 -2.63
N ILE A 163 -25.93 33.16 -3.56
CA ILE A 163 -26.04 34.62 -3.33
C ILE A 163 -27.49 35.06 -3.08
N ASP A 164 -28.47 34.36 -3.64
CA ASP A 164 -29.90 34.62 -3.43
C ASP A 164 -30.41 34.22 -2.04
N GLY A 165 -29.55 33.66 -1.19
CA GLY A 165 -29.87 33.21 0.16
C GLY A 165 -30.34 31.75 0.24
N SER A 166 -30.56 31.07 -0.88
CA SER A 166 -30.91 29.65 -0.91
C SER A 166 -29.76 28.79 -0.40
N GLN A 167 -30.08 27.76 0.40
CA GLN A 167 -29.07 26.83 0.91
C GLN A 167 -29.55 25.38 0.81
N ILE A 168 -28.62 24.47 0.49
CA ILE A 168 -28.86 23.02 0.48
C ILE A 168 -27.78 22.32 1.29
N ASN A 169 -28.21 21.34 2.08
CA ASN A 169 -27.36 20.52 2.94
C ASN A 169 -27.17 19.13 2.32
N PHE A 170 -25.91 18.72 2.18
CA PHE A 170 -25.50 17.41 1.70
C PHE A 170 -24.84 16.65 2.84
N THR A 171 -25.22 15.40 3.04
CA THR A 171 -24.57 14.51 3.99
C THR A 171 -23.66 13.55 3.24
N SER A 172 -22.39 13.47 3.63
CA SER A 172 -21.43 12.57 2.99
C SER A 172 -21.65 11.11 3.39
N LYS A 173 -20.98 10.20 2.68
CA LYS A 173 -20.78 8.84 3.19
C LYS A 173 -20.08 8.85 4.55
N GLU A 174 -20.33 7.80 5.33
CA GLU A 174 -19.68 7.58 6.61
C GLU A 174 -18.22 7.18 6.45
N PHE A 175 -17.38 7.59 7.40
CA PHE A 175 -15.97 7.21 7.47
C PHE A 175 -15.54 6.93 8.91
N ARG A 176 -14.54 6.08 9.05
CA ARG A 176 -14.03 5.61 10.34
C ARG A 176 -12.69 6.22 10.67
N ILE A 177 -12.40 6.36 11.96
CA ILE A 177 -11.10 6.80 12.44
C ILE A 177 -10.55 5.80 13.45
N ARG A 178 -9.29 5.39 13.27
CA ARG A 178 -8.60 4.45 14.15
C ARG A 178 -7.19 4.92 14.49
N THR A 179 -6.58 4.35 15.51
CA THR A 179 -5.15 4.54 15.78
C THR A 179 -4.33 3.78 14.74
N LYS A 180 -3.28 4.39 14.19
CA LYS A 180 -2.39 3.72 13.23
C LYS A 180 -1.81 2.43 13.85
N PRO A 181 -1.94 1.26 13.20
CA PRO A 181 -1.30 0.03 13.66
C PRO A 181 0.22 0.21 13.71
N LYS A 182 0.88 -0.28 14.76
CA LYS A 182 2.35 -0.38 14.76
C LYS A 182 2.74 -1.37 13.68
N THR A 183 3.44 -0.90 12.64
CA THR A 183 4.17 -1.78 11.73
C THR A 183 5.21 -2.54 12.55
N LEU A 184 5.08 -3.87 12.66
CA LEU A 184 6.20 -4.72 13.03
C LEU A 184 7.30 -4.46 12.00
N ARG A 185 8.45 -3.94 12.46
CA ARG A 185 9.65 -3.88 11.64
C ARG A 185 10.21 -5.31 11.57
N GLU A 186 10.50 -5.78 10.36
CA GLU A 186 11.38 -6.93 10.17
C GLU A 186 12.72 -6.68 10.88
N PRO A 187 13.33 -7.72 11.49
CA PRO A 187 14.59 -7.57 12.19
C PRO A 187 15.70 -7.36 11.17
N ALA A 188 16.28 -6.16 11.16
CA ALA A 188 17.59 -5.92 10.56
C ALA A 188 18.66 -6.26 11.60
N ASP A 189 19.60 -7.09 11.20
CA ASP A 189 20.76 -7.54 11.96
C ASP A 189 21.65 -6.38 12.44
N THR A 190 22.15 -6.58 13.67
CA THR A 190 23.35 -6.01 14.32
C THR A 190 23.55 -4.49 14.34
N ASP A 191 23.46 -3.88 15.53
CA ASP A 191 24.67 -3.57 16.29
C ASP A 191 24.40 -3.25 17.78
N VAL A 192 25.36 -3.68 18.60
CA VAL A 192 25.39 -3.66 20.06
C VAL A 192 25.87 -2.29 20.56
N GLU A 193 25.09 -1.60 21.40
CA GLU A 193 25.57 -1.10 22.72
C GLU A 193 24.49 -0.40 23.59
N LYS A 194 24.21 -1.06 24.72
CA LYS A 194 24.04 -0.63 26.13
C LYS A 194 23.24 0.63 26.55
N ALA A 195 22.38 0.32 27.55
CA ALA A 195 21.91 1.08 28.72
C ALA A 195 20.64 1.96 28.53
N ASN A 196 19.63 1.99 29.41
CA ASN A 196 19.40 1.35 30.72
C ASN A 196 17.89 1.48 31.12
N LYS A 197 17.35 0.44 31.78
CA LYS A 197 16.25 0.39 32.81
C LYS A 197 14.88 1.04 32.49
N ARG A 198 13.73 0.37 32.70
CA ARG A 198 13.27 -0.38 33.88
C ARG A 198 12.36 -1.56 33.50
N LYS A 199 12.69 -2.76 34.00
CA LYS A 199 11.77 -3.91 34.15
C LYS A 199 10.96 -3.71 35.44
N ARG A 200 9.64 -3.89 35.36
CA ARG A 200 8.79 -4.10 36.54
C ARG A 200 8.66 -5.61 36.73
N PHE A 201 9.19 -6.09 37.86
CA PHE A 201 8.91 -7.39 38.44
C PHE A 201 7.60 -7.29 39.24
N GLU A 202 6.74 -8.30 39.11
CA GLU A 202 5.77 -8.73 40.13
C GLU A 202 5.77 -10.27 40.09
N PRO A 203 5.60 -10.95 41.23
CA PRO A 203 6.28 -12.21 41.53
C PRO A 203 5.44 -13.46 41.24
N ASP A 204 6.13 -14.52 40.83
CA ASP A 204 5.62 -15.89 40.81
C ASP A 204 5.38 -16.40 42.24
N GLN A 205 4.17 -16.88 42.49
CA GLN A 205 3.83 -17.74 43.61
C GLN A 205 4.18 -19.18 43.24
N PHE A 206 4.99 -19.87 44.05
CA PHE A 206 4.94 -21.32 44.13
C PHE A 206 5.48 -21.87 45.47
N LEU A 207 4.76 -22.90 45.95
CA LEU A 207 5.11 -23.92 46.96
C LEU A 207 5.00 -23.49 48.44
N GLY A 208 4.31 -24.19 49.33
CA GLY A 208 3.61 -25.48 49.29
C GLY A 208 3.28 -25.91 50.73
N GLY A 209 2.48 -26.96 50.90
CA GLY A 209 2.44 -27.74 52.16
C GLY A 209 1.07 -27.97 52.82
N SER A 210 0.44 -29.06 52.41
CA SER A 210 -0.32 -30.08 53.17
C SER A 210 -0.83 -29.82 54.60
N ALA A 211 -2.12 -30.15 54.81
CA ALA A 211 -2.62 -31.28 55.61
C ALA A 211 -3.79 -30.95 56.57
N ALA A 212 -4.68 -31.95 56.68
CA ALA A 212 -5.59 -32.27 57.78
C ALA A 212 -6.95 -31.53 57.90
N ASN A 213 -7.97 -32.15 57.29
CA ASN A 213 -9.22 -32.68 57.86
C ASN A 213 -10.07 -31.92 58.92
N PRO A 214 -11.39 -32.20 58.93
CA PRO A 214 -12.43 -31.31 59.40
C PRO A 214 -12.84 -31.56 60.86
N SER A 215 -13.59 -30.63 61.45
CA SER A 215 -14.44 -30.93 62.60
C SER A 215 -15.77 -30.17 62.53
N PRO A 216 -16.85 -30.76 63.08
CA PRO A 216 -18.23 -30.30 62.98
C PRO A 216 -18.68 -29.59 64.27
N ASP A 217 -19.98 -29.34 64.37
CA ASP A 217 -20.75 -28.95 65.55
C ASP A 217 -20.96 -27.46 65.83
N SER A 218 -22.20 -27.02 65.63
CA SER A 218 -22.97 -26.44 66.74
C SER A 218 -24.48 -26.61 66.48
N LEU A 219 -25.06 -27.53 67.23
CA LEU A 219 -26.48 -27.59 67.57
C LEU A 219 -26.84 -26.51 68.62
N TYR A 220 -28.16 -26.36 68.82
CA TYR A 220 -28.93 -25.72 69.90
C TYR A 220 -29.80 -24.56 69.36
N SER A 221 -31.04 -24.79 68.91
CA SER A 221 -32.28 -25.24 69.58
C SER A 221 -33.07 -24.11 70.26
N GLY A 222 -34.35 -24.03 69.91
CA GLY A 222 -35.39 -23.23 70.56
C GLY A 222 -36.75 -23.55 69.92
N PRO A 223 -37.85 -23.78 70.69
CA PRO A 223 -38.83 -24.82 70.37
C PRO A 223 -40.23 -24.30 69.97
N ASP A 224 -40.95 -25.19 69.29
CA ASP A 224 -42.39 -25.49 69.34
C ASP A 224 -43.44 -24.36 69.41
N SER A 225 -44.28 -24.29 68.37
CA SER A 225 -45.73 -24.59 68.50
C SER A 225 -46.45 -24.51 67.14
N SER A 226 -47.01 -25.65 66.71
CA SER A 226 -48.19 -25.76 65.81
C SER A 226 -49.44 -26.00 66.69
N PRO A 227 -50.71 -25.91 66.24
CA PRO A 227 -51.29 -26.06 64.88
C PRO A 227 -52.26 -24.88 64.53
N ASP A 228 -52.93 -24.71 63.39
CA ASP A 228 -53.72 -25.65 62.59
C ASP A 228 -54.23 -24.96 61.28
N ARG A 229 -54.40 -25.77 60.21
CA ARG A 229 -55.28 -25.60 59.03
C ARG A 229 -55.26 -24.33 58.13
N LEU A 230 -54.79 -24.51 56.89
CA LEU A 230 -55.67 -24.81 55.73
C LEU A 230 -54.84 -25.19 54.48
N MET A 231 -55.26 -26.25 53.82
CA MET A 231 -54.63 -26.83 52.64
C MET A 231 -54.63 -25.84 51.45
N VAL A 232 -53.46 -25.65 50.84
CA VAL A 232 -53.36 -25.60 49.37
C VAL A 232 -52.29 -26.62 48.98
N GLN A 233 -52.79 -27.78 48.61
CA GLN A 233 -52.04 -28.82 47.93
C GLN A 233 -51.81 -28.34 46.50
N THR A 234 -50.68 -27.70 46.24
CA THR A 234 -50.20 -27.47 44.86
C THR A 234 -48.79 -28.00 44.74
N ASP A 235 -48.75 -29.13 44.05
CA ASP A 235 -47.69 -29.62 43.19
C ASP A 235 -46.33 -29.86 43.83
N LYS A 236 -46.10 -31.15 44.11
CA LYS A 236 -44.79 -31.77 43.98
C LYS A 236 -44.17 -31.27 42.68
N ASN A 237 -43.15 -30.44 42.77
CA ASN A 237 -42.23 -30.17 41.66
C ASN A 237 -41.81 -31.54 41.10
N ILE A 238 -42.33 -31.89 39.92
CA ILE A 238 -41.83 -33.02 39.17
C ILE A 238 -40.46 -32.58 38.64
N LEU A 239 -39.42 -32.90 39.42
CA LEU A 239 -38.06 -32.89 38.91
C LEU A 239 -37.92 -34.21 38.13
N THR A 240 -37.94 -34.13 36.79
CA THR A 240 -37.72 -35.29 35.95
C THR A 240 -36.71 -34.94 34.87
N ASP A 241 -35.66 -35.75 34.76
CA ASP A 241 -34.61 -35.57 33.75
C ASP A 241 -35.08 -36.06 32.36
N TYR A 242 -36.22 -36.75 32.30
CA TYR A 242 -36.75 -37.37 31.08
C TYR A 242 -38.29 -37.44 31.12
N LEU A 243 -38.96 -36.84 30.12
CA LEU A 243 -40.42 -36.89 29.95
C LEU A 243 -40.75 -37.46 28.57
N GLU A 244 -41.38 -38.65 28.55
CA GLU A 244 -41.90 -39.26 27.33
C GLU A 244 -43.43 -39.37 27.44
N ALA A 245 -44.15 -38.77 26.48
CA ALA A 245 -45.62 -38.78 26.46
C ALA A 245 -46.15 -38.82 25.02
N GLN A 246 -47.24 -39.57 24.78
CA GLN A 246 -47.91 -39.61 23.47
C GLN A 246 -48.58 -38.28 23.11
N ARG A 247 -49.11 -37.54 24.11
CA ARG A 247 -49.54 -36.14 23.99
C ARG A 247 -49.33 -35.44 25.33
N ALA A 248 -48.74 -34.25 25.30
CA ALA A 248 -48.65 -33.36 26.45
C ALA A 248 -49.03 -31.94 26.01
N ARG A 249 -49.82 -31.24 26.83
CA ARG A 249 -50.10 -29.81 26.66
C ARG A 249 -49.47 -29.07 27.83
N ILE A 250 -48.31 -28.47 27.59
CA ILE A 250 -47.53 -27.76 28.59
C ILE A 250 -47.73 -26.27 28.36
N ASN A 251 -48.35 -25.58 29.33
CA ASN A 251 -48.66 -24.15 29.22
C ASN A 251 -47.46 -23.26 29.61
N ASP A 252 -46.68 -23.65 30.62
CA ASP A 252 -45.45 -22.97 31.04
C ASP A 252 -44.45 -24.03 31.54
N LEU A 253 -43.24 -24.06 30.96
CA LEU A 253 -42.17 -24.98 31.32
C LEU A 253 -41.01 -24.19 31.91
N ARG A 254 -40.79 -24.33 33.21
CA ARG A 254 -39.68 -23.67 33.92
C ARG A 254 -38.70 -24.72 34.36
N VAL A 255 -37.47 -24.64 33.87
CA VAL A 255 -36.45 -25.60 34.23
C VAL A 255 -35.37 -24.93 35.06
N ALA A 256 -35.12 -25.49 36.24
CA ALA A 256 -34.12 -24.99 37.15
C ALA A 256 -32.73 -25.40 36.65
N LYS A 257 -31.84 -24.41 36.49
CA LYS A 257 -30.39 -24.50 36.31
C LYS A 257 -29.90 -25.77 35.57
N TRP A 258 -29.81 -25.66 34.26
CA TRP A 258 -29.25 -26.70 33.39
C TRP A 258 -27.72 -26.72 33.49
N THR A 259 -27.16 -27.82 33.96
CA THR A 259 -25.72 -28.10 33.94
C THR A 259 -25.49 -29.38 33.15
N THR A 260 -24.81 -29.27 32.01
CA THR A 260 -24.39 -30.41 31.19
C THR A 260 -22.89 -30.39 30.98
N GLU A 261 -22.29 -31.56 30.78
CA GLU A 261 -20.88 -31.67 30.39
C GLU A 261 -20.66 -31.34 28.90
N GLY A 262 -21.68 -31.57 28.07
CA GLY A 262 -21.68 -31.20 26.66
C GLY A 262 -21.85 -29.70 26.44
N ALA A 263 -21.20 -29.17 25.41
CA ALA A 263 -21.17 -27.74 25.09
C ALA A 263 -21.26 -27.46 23.57
N ASP A 264 -21.71 -28.44 22.78
CA ASP A 264 -21.93 -28.34 21.34
C ASP A 264 -23.34 -28.72 20.89
N VAL A 265 -23.75 -28.12 19.77
CA VAL A 265 -25.00 -28.40 19.07
C VAL A 265 -24.67 -29.27 17.88
N ALA A 266 -25.25 -30.47 17.83
CA ALA A 266 -25.00 -31.45 16.80
C ALA A 266 -26.27 -31.84 16.03
N TYR A 267 -26.07 -32.25 14.78
CA TYR A 267 -27.13 -32.72 13.88
C TYR A 267 -26.83 -34.16 13.47
N HIS A 268 -27.89 -34.97 13.36
CA HIS A 268 -27.79 -36.26 12.70
C HIS A 268 -27.83 -36.09 11.18
N LEU A 269 -26.82 -36.60 10.50
CA LEU A 269 -26.65 -36.50 9.05
C LEU A 269 -26.49 -37.88 8.42
N ASN A 270 -27.01 -38.05 7.21
CA ASN A 270 -26.99 -39.32 6.49
C ASN A 270 -25.55 -39.72 6.12
N LEU A 271 -25.20 -40.97 6.37
CA LEU A 271 -23.94 -41.56 5.93
C LEU A 271 -24.01 -41.90 4.43
N THR A 272 -22.87 -41.82 3.75
CA THR A 272 -22.74 -42.41 2.41
C THR A 272 -22.86 -43.93 2.45
N GLU A 273 -23.18 -44.56 1.30
CA GLU A 273 -23.22 -46.02 1.20
C GLU A 273 -21.89 -46.70 1.56
N SER A 274 -20.75 -46.04 1.31
CA SER A 274 -19.43 -46.52 1.74
C SER A 274 -19.32 -46.55 3.27
N SER A 275 -19.71 -45.47 3.94
CA SER A 275 -19.65 -45.36 5.40
C SER A 275 -20.70 -46.23 6.12
N LYS A 276 -21.87 -46.48 5.52
CA LYS A 276 -22.85 -47.44 6.08
C LYS A 276 -22.30 -48.86 6.14
N ARG A 277 -21.50 -49.27 5.15
CA ARG A 277 -20.90 -50.62 5.10
C ARG A 277 -19.75 -50.79 6.09
N ARG A 278 -19.07 -49.69 6.46
CA ARG A 278 -17.96 -49.67 7.41
C ARG A 278 -18.00 -48.39 8.24
N PRO A 279 -18.77 -48.37 9.36
CA PRO A 279 -18.81 -47.22 10.24
C PRO A 279 -17.53 -47.17 11.09
N ASP A 280 -16.48 -46.50 10.59
CA ASP A 280 -15.21 -46.29 11.29
C ASP A 280 -15.07 -44.86 11.86
N LEU A 281 -16.20 -44.24 12.19
CA LEU A 281 -16.29 -42.86 12.67
C LEU A 281 -16.27 -42.80 14.20
N GLU A 282 -15.25 -42.16 14.75
CA GLU A 282 -15.08 -41.96 16.19
C GLU A 282 -15.21 -40.49 16.58
N GLU A 283 -15.29 -40.21 17.89
CA GLU A 283 -15.29 -38.83 18.37
C GLU A 283 -14.09 -38.06 17.82
N GLY A 284 -14.35 -36.85 17.31
CA GLY A 284 -13.32 -35.97 16.80
C GLY A 284 -12.82 -36.28 15.40
N ASP A 285 -13.33 -37.32 14.73
CA ASP A 285 -13.04 -37.53 13.31
C ASP A 285 -13.53 -36.34 12.48
N VAL A 286 -12.67 -35.84 11.60
CA VAL A 286 -13.01 -34.83 10.60
C VAL A 286 -13.70 -35.49 9.42
N ILE A 287 -14.87 -34.98 9.05
CA ILE A 287 -15.70 -35.52 7.98
C ILE A 287 -15.92 -34.52 6.85
N ALA A 288 -16.23 -35.05 5.67
CA ALA A 288 -16.59 -34.32 4.47
C ALA A 288 -18.12 -34.29 4.31
N PHE A 289 -18.66 -33.13 3.96
CA PHE A 289 -20.05 -32.99 3.51
C PHE A 289 -20.08 -33.14 1.99
N LEU A 290 -20.75 -34.16 1.51
CA LEU A 290 -20.83 -34.53 0.09
C LEU A 290 -22.27 -34.40 -0.38
N THR A 291 -22.46 -34.01 -1.64
CA THR A 291 -23.79 -34.00 -2.26
C THR A 291 -24.00 -35.33 -2.98
N ASN A 292 -25.05 -36.07 -2.62
CA ASN A 292 -25.46 -37.26 -3.36
C ASN A 292 -25.99 -36.85 -4.73
N ARG A 293 -25.35 -37.35 -5.81
CA ARG A 293 -25.68 -36.96 -7.19
C ARG A 293 -27.08 -37.38 -7.64
N ASN A 294 -27.64 -38.43 -7.03
CA ASN A 294 -28.93 -38.99 -7.42
C ASN A 294 -30.09 -38.33 -6.67
N THR A 295 -29.90 -38.01 -5.38
CA THR A 295 -30.96 -37.48 -4.51
C THR A 295 -30.82 -35.97 -4.25
N GLY A 296 -29.66 -35.38 -4.52
CA GLY A 296 -29.34 -33.99 -4.18
C GLY A 296 -29.17 -33.73 -2.67
N GLN A 297 -29.31 -34.77 -1.84
CA GLN A 297 -29.21 -34.65 -0.39
C GLN A 297 -27.75 -34.63 0.07
N THR A 298 -27.51 -34.01 1.23
CA THR A 298 -26.20 -33.99 1.88
C THR A 298 -25.95 -35.30 2.61
N GLU A 299 -24.83 -35.93 2.30
CA GLU A 299 -24.31 -37.12 2.98
C GLU A 299 -22.92 -36.82 3.56
N ILE A 300 -22.52 -37.59 4.55
CA ILE A 300 -21.25 -37.44 5.25
C ILE A 300 -20.41 -38.70 5.16
N GLU A 301 -19.10 -38.50 5.07
CA GLU A 301 -18.08 -39.55 5.07
C GLU A 301 -16.81 -39.02 5.73
N LYS A 302 -15.96 -39.89 6.27
CA LYS A 302 -14.63 -39.53 6.77
C LYS A 302 -13.84 -38.77 5.71
N LEU A 303 -13.27 -37.63 6.08
CA LEU A 303 -12.56 -36.80 5.09
C LEU A 303 -11.23 -37.45 4.71
N THR A 304 -11.00 -37.62 3.42
CA THR A 304 -9.80 -38.19 2.82
C THR A 304 -9.27 -37.27 1.73
N HIS A 305 -8.03 -37.51 1.30
CA HIS A 305 -7.46 -36.80 0.15
C HIS A 305 -8.35 -36.95 -1.11
N GLU A 306 -8.93 -38.13 -1.34
CA GLU A 306 -9.75 -38.46 -2.51
C GLU A 306 -11.10 -37.75 -2.52
N ASN A 307 -11.80 -37.69 -1.37
CA ASN A 307 -13.12 -37.05 -1.29
C ASN A 307 -13.05 -35.53 -1.01
N SER A 308 -11.90 -35.01 -0.55
CA SER A 308 -11.69 -33.58 -0.29
C SER A 308 -12.04 -32.67 -1.47
N ALA A 309 -11.85 -33.15 -2.71
CA ALA A 309 -12.16 -32.43 -3.94
C ALA A 309 -13.66 -32.14 -4.13
N ARG A 310 -14.49 -33.00 -3.57
CA ARG A 310 -15.95 -32.99 -3.74
C ARG A 310 -16.66 -32.51 -2.47
N ALA A 311 -15.90 -32.28 -1.40
CA ALA A 311 -16.41 -31.83 -0.12
C ALA A 311 -16.90 -30.38 -0.25
N VAL A 312 -18.16 -30.15 0.10
CA VAL A 312 -18.75 -28.81 0.16
C VAL A 312 -18.37 -28.13 1.48
N LEU A 313 -18.33 -28.91 2.56
CA LEU A 313 -17.97 -28.47 3.91
C LEU A 313 -17.16 -29.55 4.63
N ALA A 314 -16.53 -29.17 5.73
CA ALA A 314 -15.96 -30.10 6.69
C ALA A 314 -16.63 -29.90 8.05
N GLY A 315 -16.76 -30.99 8.80
CA GLY A 315 -17.29 -30.97 10.17
C GLY A 315 -16.61 -32.04 11.03
N VAL A 316 -17.08 -32.18 12.26
CA VAL A 316 -16.47 -33.07 13.26
C VAL A 316 -17.52 -33.96 13.89
N ILE A 317 -17.22 -35.25 14.03
CA ILE A 317 -18.07 -36.21 14.73
C ILE A 317 -18.13 -35.86 16.22
N SER A 318 -19.34 -35.74 16.75
CA SER A 318 -19.57 -35.48 18.17
C SER A 318 -20.23 -36.67 18.86
N ARG A 319 -19.67 -37.04 20.01
CA ARG A 319 -20.24 -38.02 20.94
C ARG A 319 -20.70 -37.36 22.25
N SER A 320 -20.42 -36.06 22.39
CA SER A 320 -20.59 -35.28 23.61
C SER A 320 -21.55 -34.09 23.43
N ALA A 321 -22.37 -34.11 22.37
CA ALA A 321 -23.31 -33.06 22.04
C ALA A 321 -24.31 -32.77 23.17
N TYR A 322 -24.52 -31.48 23.42
CA TYR A 322 -25.52 -30.99 24.34
C TYR A 322 -26.93 -31.05 23.72
N ILE A 323 -27.06 -30.64 22.46
CA ILE A 323 -28.33 -30.66 21.72
C ILE A 323 -28.15 -31.53 20.48
N TYR A 324 -29.03 -32.52 20.33
CA TYR A 324 -29.13 -33.36 19.15
C TYR A 324 -30.34 -32.94 18.31
N ALA A 325 -30.09 -32.35 17.15
CA ALA A 325 -31.11 -32.07 16.17
C ALA A 325 -31.25 -33.22 15.16
N HIS A 326 -32.48 -33.39 14.64
CA HIS A 326 -32.82 -34.37 13.62
C HIS A 326 -32.53 -35.85 13.99
N ALA A 327 -32.57 -36.18 15.28
CA ALA A 327 -32.34 -37.55 15.74
C ALA A 327 -33.33 -38.54 15.07
N PRO A 328 -32.84 -39.73 14.64
CA PRO A 328 -33.66 -40.72 13.96
C PRO A 328 -34.83 -41.17 14.85
N ARG A 329 -36.04 -41.12 14.29
CA ARG A 329 -37.29 -41.41 15.04
C ARG A 329 -37.63 -42.89 15.05
N HIS A 330 -37.17 -43.64 14.04
CA HIS A 330 -37.47 -45.05 13.88
C HIS A 330 -36.20 -45.92 13.99
N ASN A 331 -36.34 -47.11 14.58
CA ASN A 331 -35.21 -48.04 14.74
C ASN A 331 -34.60 -48.49 13.40
N SER A 332 -35.34 -48.39 12.29
CA SER A 332 -34.85 -48.66 10.92
C SER A 332 -33.83 -47.64 10.41
N GLU A 333 -33.76 -46.45 11.02
CA GLU A 333 -32.82 -45.38 10.69
C GLU A 333 -31.57 -45.41 11.59
N LYS A 334 -31.54 -46.30 12.60
CA LYS A 334 -30.36 -46.46 13.45
C LYS A 334 -29.24 -47.12 12.63
N GLY A 335 -28.12 -46.41 12.49
CA GLY A 335 -26.96 -46.84 11.71
C GLY A 335 -26.89 -46.27 10.28
N SER A 336 -27.91 -45.54 9.83
CA SER A 336 -27.85 -44.80 8.55
C SER A 336 -27.41 -43.35 8.68
N THR A 337 -27.41 -42.82 9.91
CA THR A 337 -27.04 -41.44 10.24
C THR A 337 -25.95 -41.38 11.31
N GLU A 338 -25.19 -40.30 11.33
CA GLU A 338 -24.19 -40.04 12.36
C GLU A 338 -24.28 -38.61 12.93
N THR A 339 -23.85 -38.43 14.19
CA THR A 339 -23.91 -37.15 14.90
C THR A 339 -22.70 -36.27 14.57
N VAL A 340 -22.97 -35.06 14.05
CA VAL A 340 -21.96 -34.09 13.65
C VAL A 340 -22.14 -32.78 14.41
N CYS A 341 -21.07 -32.28 15.04
CA CYS A 341 -21.05 -30.97 15.65
C CYS A 341 -21.18 -29.87 14.58
N VAL A 342 -22.21 -29.04 14.70
CA VAL A 342 -22.42 -27.86 13.86
C VAL A 342 -21.76 -26.63 14.45
N ILE A 343 -21.89 -26.46 15.76
CA ILE A 343 -21.27 -25.36 16.51
C ILE A 343 -21.10 -25.69 17.98
N GLY A 344 -19.97 -25.30 18.57
CA GLY A 344 -19.72 -25.36 20.01
C GLY A 344 -18.42 -26.08 20.35
N VAL A 345 -18.28 -26.48 21.61
CA VAL A 345 -17.05 -27.09 22.11
C VAL A 345 -17.09 -28.61 21.96
N VAL A 346 -16.22 -29.15 21.11
CA VAL A 346 -16.12 -30.59 20.81
C VAL A 346 -14.65 -31.01 20.77
N LYS A 347 -14.37 -32.28 21.06
CA LYS A 347 -13.02 -32.84 20.86
C LYS A 347 -12.78 -33.11 19.39
N VAL A 348 -11.62 -32.72 18.87
CA VAL A 348 -11.20 -32.90 17.48
C VAL A 348 -9.91 -33.71 17.47
N LYS A 349 -9.78 -34.67 16.56
CA LYS A 349 -8.51 -35.36 16.32
C LYS A 349 -7.57 -34.40 15.58
N VAL A 350 -6.49 -34.01 16.23
CA VAL A 350 -5.49 -33.09 15.69
C VAL A 350 -4.12 -33.77 15.68
N VAL A 351 -3.36 -33.58 14.60
CA VAL A 351 -1.98 -34.07 14.48
C VAL A 351 -0.99 -33.01 14.95
N GLY A 352 0.02 -33.44 15.71
CA GLY A 352 1.12 -32.59 16.18
C GLY A 352 0.78 -31.71 17.40
N THR A 353 1.67 -30.78 17.73
CA THR A 353 1.55 -29.88 18.89
C THR A 353 0.54 -28.75 18.66
N VAL A 354 -0.39 -28.56 19.59
CA VAL A 354 -1.44 -27.54 19.51
C VAL A 354 -1.32 -26.56 20.68
N GLN A 355 -1.50 -25.28 20.41
CA GLN A 355 -1.57 -24.24 21.43
C GLN A 355 -3.01 -23.77 21.69
N ASN A 356 -3.32 -23.40 22.93
CA ASN A 356 -4.59 -22.76 23.27
C ASN A 356 -4.76 -21.46 22.47
N GLY A 357 -5.91 -21.30 21.83
CA GLY A 357 -6.22 -20.18 20.97
C GLY A 357 -5.73 -20.33 19.53
N GLU A 358 -5.08 -21.43 19.17
CA GLU A 358 -4.61 -21.67 17.81
C GLU A 358 -5.75 -22.11 16.88
N ARG A 359 -5.71 -21.66 15.62
CA ARG A 359 -6.69 -22.10 14.62
C ARG A 359 -6.38 -23.51 14.16
N ILE A 360 -7.44 -24.31 13.99
CA ILE A 360 -7.36 -25.71 13.59
C ILE A 360 -7.98 -25.86 12.21
N TYR A 361 -7.23 -26.46 11.30
CA TYR A 361 -7.60 -26.65 9.91
C TYR A 361 -7.72 -28.12 9.57
N VAL A 362 -8.42 -28.42 8.49
CA VAL A 362 -8.45 -29.75 7.89
C VAL A 362 -7.05 -30.19 7.46
N ALA A 363 -6.63 -31.42 7.81
CA ALA A 363 -5.43 -32.04 7.27
C ALA A 363 -5.76 -32.87 6.02
N LEU A 364 -5.33 -32.42 4.83
CA LEU A 364 -5.59 -33.15 3.58
C LEU A 364 -4.76 -34.44 3.43
N HIS A 365 -3.63 -34.54 4.13
CA HIS A 365 -2.71 -35.67 4.06
C HIS A 365 -3.02 -36.77 5.09
N HIS A 366 -3.85 -36.49 6.10
CA HIS A 366 -4.21 -37.42 7.16
C HIS A 366 -5.73 -37.60 7.21
N PRO A 367 -6.27 -38.77 6.83
CA PRO A 367 -7.70 -39.02 6.81
C PRO A 367 -8.36 -38.82 8.19
N GLY A 368 -9.42 -38.03 8.24
CA GLY A 368 -10.20 -37.82 9.46
C GLY A 368 -9.53 -36.97 10.54
N VAL A 369 -8.43 -36.27 10.23
CA VAL A 369 -7.63 -35.54 11.21
C VAL A 369 -7.50 -34.06 10.81
N ALA A 370 -7.31 -33.22 11.82
CA ALA A 370 -7.05 -31.79 11.67
C ALA A 370 -5.57 -31.46 11.96
N ILE A 371 -5.11 -30.28 11.52
CA ILE A 371 -3.76 -29.77 11.71
C ILE A 371 -3.82 -28.35 12.29
N PRO A 372 -2.93 -28.00 13.24
CA PRO A 372 -2.86 -26.64 13.76
C PRO A 372 -2.23 -25.69 12.75
N GLU A 373 -2.58 -24.40 12.86
CA GLU A 373 -2.13 -23.34 11.94
C GLU A 373 -0.60 -23.29 11.77
N THR A 374 0.14 -23.43 12.87
CA THR A 374 1.61 -23.37 12.86
C THR A 374 2.27 -24.52 12.09
N GLN A 375 1.53 -25.58 11.80
CA GLN A 375 2.03 -26.78 11.10
C GLN A 375 1.50 -26.91 9.67
N ILE A 376 0.75 -25.92 9.17
CA ILE A 376 0.33 -25.92 7.76
C ILE A 376 1.58 -25.81 6.87
N PRO A 377 1.80 -26.76 5.95
CA PRO A 377 2.95 -26.72 5.05
C PRO A 377 2.98 -25.41 4.24
N LEU A 378 4.12 -24.71 4.28
CA LEU A 378 4.34 -23.44 3.54
C LEU A 378 4.45 -23.62 2.02
N ARG A 379 4.53 -24.86 1.52
CA ARG A 379 4.49 -25.11 0.07
C ARG A 379 3.05 -24.93 -0.42
N PRO A 380 2.84 -24.30 -1.60
CA PRO A 380 1.51 -24.22 -2.19
C PRO A 380 0.99 -25.65 -2.36
N MET A 381 0.07 -26.07 -1.49
CA MET A 381 -0.71 -27.27 -1.72
C MET A 381 -1.45 -27.02 -3.02
N ALA A 382 -1.18 -27.86 -4.03
CA ALA A 382 -1.75 -27.79 -5.37
C ALA A 382 -3.22 -27.34 -5.31
N ASP A 383 -3.49 -26.10 -5.73
CA ASP A 383 -4.81 -25.48 -5.87
C ASP A 383 -5.77 -25.51 -4.66
N ARG A 384 -5.34 -25.90 -3.45
CA ARG A 384 -6.29 -26.11 -2.34
C ARG A 384 -5.83 -25.45 -1.05
N ARG A 385 -6.54 -24.38 -0.67
CA ARG A 385 -6.38 -23.71 0.62
C ARG A 385 -6.97 -24.59 1.74
N PRO A 386 -6.32 -24.62 2.92
CA PRO A 386 -6.80 -25.41 4.06
C PRO A 386 -8.15 -24.88 4.58
N VAL A 387 -9.09 -25.77 4.86
CA VAL A 387 -10.43 -25.43 5.38
C VAL A 387 -10.36 -25.24 6.89
N LEU A 388 -10.81 -24.10 7.40
CA LEU A 388 -10.86 -23.80 8.83
C LEU A 388 -11.99 -24.58 9.50
N LEU A 389 -11.68 -25.35 10.55
CA LEU A 389 -12.67 -26.07 11.36
C LEU A 389 -13.07 -25.28 12.60
N GLY A 390 -12.11 -24.60 13.23
CA GLY A 390 -12.33 -23.95 14.51
C GLY A 390 -11.06 -23.47 15.19
N GLN A 391 -11.12 -23.36 16.51
CA GLN A 391 -10.02 -22.88 17.35
C GLN A 391 -9.84 -23.80 18.56
N ALA A 392 -8.59 -24.14 18.88
CA ALA A 392 -8.26 -24.92 20.06
C ALA A 392 -8.50 -24.11 21.35
N LEU A 393 -9.05 -24.77 22.37
CA LEU A 393 -9.31 -24.19 23.69
C LEU A 393 -8.34 -24.71 24.76
N GLU A 394 -7.48 -25.66 24.39
CA GLU A 394 -6.46 -26.24 25.24
C GLU A 394 -5.13 -26.38 24.48
N SER A 395 -4.03 -26.44 25.22
CA SER A 395 -2.71 -26.72 24.66
C SER A 395 -2.37 -28.20 24.86
N LYS A 396 -1.88 -28.88 23.81
CA LYS A 396 -1.36 -30.25 23.89
C LYS A 396 -0.07 -30.40 23.12
N SER A 397 1.02 -30.66 23.84
CA SER A 397 2.33 -30.92 23.26
C SER A 397 2.46 -32.37 22.77
N SER A 398 2.97 -32.54 21.55
CA SER A 398 3.33 -33.85 21.02
C SER A 398 4.82 -33.90 20.68
N TYR A 399 5.48 -34.99 21.08
CA TYR A 399 6.88 -35.28 20.76
C TYR A 399 7.08 -35.81 19.33
N SER A 400 6.00 -36.24 18.67
CA SER A 400 6.01 -36.72 17.27
C SER A 400 5.05 -35.88 16.42
N GLN A 401 5.50 -35.53 15.22
CA GLN A 401 4.70 -34.80 14.23
C GLN A 401 3.56 -35.65 13.64
N ASP A 402 3.57 -36.97 13.81
CA ASP A 402 2.53 -37.87 13.28
C ASP A 402 1.55 -38.36 14.35
N LYS A 403 1.75 -37.96 15.61
CA LYS A 403 0.87 -38.40 16.70
C LYS A 403 -0.45 -37.64 16.64
N VAL A 404 -1.55 -38.39 16.53
CA VAL A 404 -2.92 -37.88 16.62
C VAL A 404 -3.33 -37.79 18.09
N GLN A 405 -3.93 -36.67 18.46
CA GLN A 405 -4.44 -36.41 19.80
C GLN A 405 -5.82 -35.76 19.73
N LEU A 406 -6.70 -36.10 20.69
CA LEU A 406 -7.99 -35.43 20.84
C LEU A 406 -7.77 -34.08 21.54
N VAL A 407 -8.18 -32.99 20.92
CA VAL A 407 -8.03 -31.62 21.42
C VAL A 407 -9.40 -30.97 21.56
N GLN A 408 -9.67 -30.34 22.70
CA GLN A 408 -10.89 -29.56 22.91
C GLN A 408 -10.84 -28.30 22.03
N CYS A 409 -11.79 -28.18 21.10
CA CYS A 409 -11.86 -27.08 20.14
C CYS A 409 -13.25 -26.47 20.13
N PHE A 410 -13.32 -25.15 19.95
CA PHE A 410 -14.54 -24.50 19.51
C PHE A 410 -14.66 -24.67 17.99
N VAL A 411 -15.59 -25.51 17.55
CA VAL A 411 -15.86 -25.83 16.15
C VAL A 411 -17.07 -25.05 15.67
N SER A 412 -17.05 -24.59 14.43
CA SER A 412 -18.24 -24.04 13.77
C SER A 412 -18.17 -24.25 12.27
N ILE A 413 -19.15 -24.98 11.72
CA ILE A 413 -19.26 -25.22 10.27
C ILE A 413 -19.44 -23.89 9.51
N VAL A 414 -20.08 -22.89 10.15
CA VAL A 414 -20.30 -21.56 9.58
C VAL A 414 -18.97 -20.82 9.32
N LEU A 415 -17.97 -20.99 10.19
CA LEU A 415 -16.64 -20.41 9.99
C LEU A 415 -15.96 -21.00 8.75
N GLY A 416 -16.20 -22.30 8.46
CA GLY A 416 -15.77 -22.94 7.23
C GLY A 416 -16.36 -22.27 5.98
N ILE A 417 -17.66 -21.94 5.98
CA ILE A 417 -18.35 -21.28 4.86
C ILE A 417 -17.80 -19.88 4.58
N GLN A 418 -17.62 -19.06 5.63
CA GLN A 418 -17.08 -17.72 5.50
C GLN A 418 -15.64 -17.74 4.99
N SER A 419 -14.82 -18.71 5.42
CA SER A 419 -13.45 -18.87 4.91
C SER A 419 -13.43 -19.18 3.42
N GLY A 420 -14.34 -20.03 2.91
CA GLY A 420 -14.44 -20.36 1.49
C GLY A 420 -14.84 -19.17 0.61
N GLN A 421 -15.85 -18.39 1.01
CA GLN A 421 -16.28 -17.21 0.26
C GLN A 421 -15.25 -16.08 0.27
N ILE A 422 -14.61 -15.83 1.41
CA ILE A 422 -13.55 -14.82 1.53
C ILE A 422 -12.33 -15.25 0.70
N ASN A 423 -11.99 -16.54 0.67
CA ASN A 423 -10.88 -17.05 -0.13
C ASN A 423 -11.13 -16.93 -1.63
N ASN A 424 -12.34 -17.27 -2.10
CA ASN A 424 -12.71 -17.10 -3.51
C ASN A 424 -12.69 -15.61 -3.92
N ALA A 425 -13.11 -14.72 -3.02
CA ALA A 425 -13.02 -13.27 -3.25
C ALA A 425 -11.56 -12.79 -3.27
N ILE A 426 -10.69 -13.34 -2.43
CA ILE A 426 -9.25 -13.03 -2.44
C ILE A 426 -8.61 -13.51 -3.75
N GLU A 427 -8.98 -14.67 -4.27
CA GLU A 427 -8.45 -15.18 -5.55
C GLU A 427 -8.87 -14.32 -6.74
N ASP A 428 -10.16 -13.96 -6.83
CA ASP A 428 -10.64 -13.02 -7.86
C ASP A 428 -9.94 -11.65 -7.75
N LEU A 429 -9.64 -11.20 -6.52
CA LEU A 429 -8.94 -9.94 -6.28
C LEU A 429 -7.44 -10.04 -6.61
N GLN A 430 -6.79 -11.15 -6.28
CA GLN A 430 -5.39 -11.43 -6.65
C GLN A 430 -5.25 -11.54 -8.17
N GLU A 431 -6.14 -12.24 -8.86
CA GLU A 431 -6.12 -12.38 -10.31
C GLU A 431 -6.36 -11.03 -11.00
N LYS A 432 -7.33 -10.24 -10.51
CA LYS A 432 -7.56 -8.86 -10.99
C LYS A 432 -6.38 -7.94 -10.71
N MET A 433 -5.72 -8.08 -9.57
CA MET A 433 -4.51 -7.32 -9.26
C MET A 433 -3.34 -7.71 -10.16
N GLN A 434 -3.15 -9.00 -10.42
CA GLN A 434 -2.07 -9.49 -11.28
C GLN A 434 -2.23 -8.99 -12.72
N ARG A 435 -3.44 -9.10 -13.29
CA ARG A 435 -3.76 -8.56 -14.62
C ARG A 435 -3.59 -7.03 -14.69
N LYS A 436 -4.06 -6.30 -13.67
CA LYS A 436 -3.85 -4.83 -13.60
C LYS A 436 -2.38 -4.45 -13.46
N PHE A 437 -1.58 -5.22 -12.72
CA PHE A 437 -0.15 -4.99 -12.59
C PHE A 437 0.56 -5.21 -13.93
N GLU A 438 0.24 -6.28 -14.65
CA GLU A 438 0.80 -6.55 -15.98
C GLU A 438 0.44 -5.43 -16.97
N ASP A 439 -0.83 -5.00 -17.01
CA ASP A 439 -1.27 -3.91 -17.89
C ASP A 439 -0.61 -2.56 -17.56
N VAL A 440 -0.44 -2.23 -16.27
CA VAL A 440 0.22 -0.99 -15.84
C VAL A 440 1.71 -1.03 -16.15
N VAL A 441 2.38 -2.17 -15.88
CA VAL A 441 3.81 -2.34 -16.16
C VAL A 441 4.11 -2.25 -17.66
N VAL A 442 3.29 -2.86 -18.51
CA VAL A 442 3.45 -2.78 -19.97
C VAL A 442 3.22 -1.35 -20.49
N LYS A 443 2.19 -0.66 -19.96
CA LYS A 443 1.86 0.72 -20.39
C LYS A 443 2.93 1.73 -19.97
N ASP A 444 3.49 1.62 -18.76
CA ASP A 444 4.55 2.54 -18.29
C ASP A 444 5.91 2.24 -18.92
N ARG A 445 6.24 0.97 -19.18
CA ARG A 445 7.49 0.57 -19.84
C ARG A 445 7.59 1.14 -21.26
N SER A 446 6.48 1.20 -21.99
CA SER A 446 6.45 1.77 -23.35
C SER A 446 6.76 3.27 -23.41
N LYS A 447 6.24 4.05 -22.44
CA LYS A 447 6.47 5.50 -22.34
C LYS A 447 7.90 5.81 -21.91
N TRP A 448 8.43 5.02 -20.95
CA TRP A 448 9.80 5.20 -20.45
C TRP A 448 10.86 4.86 -21.50
N ILE A 449 10.68 3.77 -22.26
CA ILE A 449 11.59 3.39 -23.35
C ILE A 449 11.62 4.45 -24.46
N ARG A 450 10.47 5.06 -24.79
CA ARG A 450 10.41 6.14 -25.78
C ARG A 450 11.15 7.40 -25.32
N GLY A 451 11.05 7.75 -24.03
CA GLY A 451 11.79 8.87 -23.44
C GLY A 451 13.30 8.62 -23.34
N LEU A 452 13.72 7.37 -23.09
CA LEU A 452 15.13 7.02 -22.94
C LEU A 452 15.89 7.03 -24.28
N LYS A 453 15.26 6.59 -25.37
CA LYS A 453 15.88 6.57 -26.71
C LYS A 453 16.30 7.95 -27.21
N TRP A 454 15.47 8.98 -27.00
CA TRP A 454 15.79 10.34 -27.44
C TRP A 454 16.93 10.94 -26.62
N LYS A 455 16.99 10.67 -25.31
CA LYS A 455 18.10 11.11 -24.45
C LYS A 455 19.44 10.48 -24.84
N ILE A 456 19.45 9.18 -25.19
CA ILE A 456 20.66 8.50 -25.66
C ILE A 456 21.13 9.08 -27.00
N SER A 457 20.20 9.38 -27.92
CA SER A 457 20.54 9.99 -29.20
C SER A 457 21.20 11.37 -29.03
N ILE A 458 20.67 12.22 -28.14
CA ILE A 458 21.28 13.53 -27.84
C ILE A 458 22.68 13.34 -27.25
N PHE A 459 22.84 12.41 -26.31
CA PHE A 459 24.14 12.14 -25.69
C PHE A 459 25.21 11.73 -26.72
N LEU A 460 24.86 10.85 -27.66
CA LEU A 460 25.77 10.42 -28.72
C LEU A 460 26.19 11.58 -29.65
N VAL A 461 25.27 12.50 -29.97
CA VAL A 461 25.58 13.70 -30.76
C VAL A 461 26.59 14.59 -30.02
N ILE A 462 26.37 14.82 -28.71
CA ILE A 462 27.29 15.62 -27.89
C ILE A 462 28.68 14.98 -27.82
N VAL A 463 28.77 13.67 -27.62
CA VAL A 463 30.05 12.94 -27.60
C VAL A 463 30.75 13.01 -28.97
N GLY A 464 30.01 12.91 -30.07
CA GLY A 464 30.55 13.08 -31.41
C GLY A 464 31.14 14.47 -31.66
N LEU A 465 30.42 15.53 -31.26
CA LEU A 465 30.90 16.91 -31.36
C LEU A 465 32.13 17.15 -30.48
N LEU A 466 32.13 16.66 -29.24
CA LEU A 466 33.29 16.76 -28.35
C LEU A 466 34.51 16.05 -28.92
N SER A 467 34.32 14.87 -29.49
CA SER A 467 35.39 14.10 -30.14
C SER A 467 35.97 14.84 -31.35
N GLY A 468 35.12 15.48 -32.16
CA GLY A 468 35.54 16.33 -33.27
C GLY A 468 36.35 17.56 -32.82
N LEU A 469 35.89 18.25 -31.78
CA LEU A 469 36.62 19.39 -31.19
C LEU A 469 37.98 18.97 -30.60
N LEU A 470 38.02 17.84 -29.89
CA LEU A 470 39.26 17.27 -29.37
C LEU A 470 40.23 16.91 -30.49
N TYR A 471 39.72 16.38 -31.61
CA TYR A 471 40.54 16.08 -32.79
C TYR A 471 41.13 17.36 -33.40
N GLU A 472 40.34 18.42 -33.59
CA GLU A 472 40.85 19.69 -34.11
C GLU A 472 41.93 20.31 -33.20
N PHE A 473 41.79 20.15 -31.88
CA PHE A 473 42.73 20.66 -30.90
C PHE A 473 44.02 19.85 -30.81
N LEU A 474 43.95 18.51 -30.90
CA LEU A 474 45.10 17.63 -30.61
C LEU A 474 45.79 17.08 -31.87
N ALA A 475 45.10 16.97 -33.01
CA ALA A 475 45.67 16.38 -34.20
C ALA A 475 46.63 17.35 -34.92
N PRO A 476 47.82 16.89 -35.35
CA PRO A 476 48.77 17.73 -36.07
C PRO A 476 48.23 18.11 -37.46
N GLY A 477 48.49 19.35 -37.88
CA GLY A 477 48.13 19.84 -39.21
C GLY A 477 46.66 20.19 -39.42
N THR A 478 45.86 20.29 -38.35
CA THR A 478 44.48 20.80 -38.42
C THR A 478 44.47 22.31 -38.66
N TRP A 479 43.34 22.82 -39.17
CA TRP A 479 43.17 24.25 -39.40
C TRP A 479 43.41 25.09 -38.13
N PHE A 480 42.94 24.59 -36.98
CA PHE A 480 43.12 25.23 -35.68
C PHE A 480 44.61 25.32 -35.28
N GLN A 481 45.41 24.27 -35.50
CA GLN A 481 46.86 24.29 -35.25
C GLN A 481 47.58 25.34 -36.10
N TYR A 482 47.24 25.44 -37.39
CA TYR A 482 47.76 26.50 -38.27
C TYR A 482 47.38 27.90 -37.78
N GLN A 483 46.19 28.07 -37.20
CA GLN A 483 45.74 29.35 -36.67
C GLN A 483 46.47 29.72 -35.37
N LEU A 484 46.73 28.74 -34.49
CA LEU A 484 47.59 28.92 -33.32
C LEU A 484 49.00 29.35 -33.72
N CYS A 485 49.60 28.70 -34.71
CA CYS A 485 50.94 29.04 -35.23
C CYS A 485 51.02 30.43 -35.88
N LYS A 486 49.90 30.95 -36.41
CA LYS A 486 49.82 32.32 -36.94
C LYS A 486 49.67 33.38 -35.84
N ARG A 487 49.36 32.99 -34.60
CA ARG A 487 49.09 33.94 -33.52
C ARG A 487 50.36 34.68 -33.12
N GLY A 488 50.35 36.00 -33.31
CA GLY A 488 51.46 36.87 -32.92
C GLY A 488 52.47 37.16 -34.04
N CYS A 489 52.27 36.61 -35.25
CA CYS A 489 53.08 36.94 -36.41
C CYS A 489 52.88 38.40 -36.84
N ILE A 490 53.85 38.94 -37.56
CA ILE A 490 53.74 40.23 -38.21
C ILE A 490 52.92 40.05 -39.49
N LYS A 491 51.77 40.72 -39.57
CA LYS A 491 50.85 40.58 -40.70
C LYS A 491 51.50 41.07 -42.00
N GLY A 492 51.34 40.30 -43.08
CA GLY A 492 51.90 40.63 -44.39
C GLY A 492 53.39 40.34 -44.54
N HIS A 493 54.04 39.79 -43.49
CA HIS A 493 55.45 39.43 -43.53
C HIS A 493 55.64 37.92 -43.57
N SER A 494 56.36 37.44 -44.58
CA SER A 494 56.59 36.01 -44.79
C SER A 494 57.89 35.77 -45.53
N ALA A 495 58.49 34.60 -45.34
CA ALA A 495 59.65 34.19 -46.12
C ALA A 495 59.50 32.76 -46.63
N THR A 496 60.10 32.49 -47.77
CA THR A 496 60.22 31.14 -48.32
C THR A 496 61.62 30.90 -48.83
N PHE A 497 62.13 29.70 -48.62
CA PHE A 497 63.34 29.23 -49.26
C PHE A 497 63.17 27.78 -49.67
N LYS A 498 64.00 27.32 -50.60
CA LYS A 498 64.05 25.93 -51.05
C LYS A 498 65.35 25.31 -50.58
N PHE A 499 65.35 24.01 -50.30
CA PHE A 499 66.59 23.28 -50.08
C PHE A 499 66.46 21.85 -50.61
N THR A 500 67.59 21.29 -51.01
CA THR A 500 67.70 19.90 -51.44
C THR A 500 68.14 19.05 -50.27
N THR A 501 67.38 18.00 -49.98
CA THR A 501 67.70 17.03 -48.92
C THR A 501 68.70 15.98 -49.42
N HIS A 502 69.27 15.19 -48.50
CA HIS A 502 70.21 14.09 -48.82
C HIS A 502 69.61 13.03 -49.77
N ASP A 503 68.29 12.90 -49.81
CA ASP A 503 67.50 12.04 -50.71
C ASP A 503 67.03 12.76 -51.99
N ILE A 504 67.64 13.91 -52.35
CA ILE A 504 67.39 14.67 -53.60
C ILE A 504 65.92 15.14 -53.72
N GLN A 505 65.24 15.35 -52.59
CA GLN A 505 63.90 15.94 -52.59
C GLN A 505 63.99 17.47 -52.51
N TYR A 506 63.21 18.15 -53.35
CA TYR A 506 63.10 19.61 -53.34
C TYR A 506 62.01 20.04 -52.36
N ILE A 507 62.41 20.65 -51.24
CA ILE A 507 61.47 21.07 -50.19
C ILE A 507 61.41 22.59 -50.14
N LYS A 508 60.19 23.13 -50.20
CA LYS A 508 59.92 24.56 -50.01
C LYS A 508 59.47 24.80 -48.57
N VAL A 509 60.21 25.61 -47.83
CA VAL A 509 59.85 26.02 -46.47
C VAL A 509 59.06 27.32 -46.52
N TYR A 510 57.96 27.40 -45.76
CA TYR A 510 57.16 28.61 -45.60
C TYR A 510 57.25 29.12 -44.16
N GLY A 511 57.73 30.35 -43.99
CA GLY A 511 57.92 30.99 -42.69
C GLY A 511 57.09 32.26 -42.53
N LEU A 512 56.60 32.47 -41.30
CA LEU A 512 55.93 33.71 -40.89
C LEU A 512 56.87 34.53 -40.01
N GLU A 513 56.93 35.85 -40.21
CA GLU A 513 57.85 36.71 -39.46
C GLU A 513 57.34 36.97 -38.04
N PHE A 514 58.24 36.93 -37.06
CA PHE A 514 57.97 37.27 -35.67
C PHE A 514 59.10 38.15 -35.09
N THR A 515 58.74 38.97 -34.12
CA THR A 515 59.72 39.62 -33.24
C THR A 515 60.40 38.57 -32.36
N TRP A 516 61.70 38.70 -32.12
CA TRP A 516 62.47 37.76 -31.30
C TRP A 516 61.83 37.47 -29.94
N GLU A 517 61.34 38.50 -29.24
CA GLU A 517 60.67 38.35 -27.95
C GLU A 517 59.43 37.45 -27.99
N LYS A 518 58.68 37.47 -29.09
CA LYS A 518 57.48 36.65 -29.28
C LYS A 518 57.83 35.20 -29.60
N LEU A 519 58.91 34.98 -30.34
CA LEU A 519 59.43 33.62 -30.57
C LEU A 519 59.92 33.00 -29.27
N LYS A 520 60.67 33.76 -28.46
CA LYS A 520 61.18 33.29 -27.17
C LYS A 520 60.07 32.99 -26.15
N LYS A 521 58.94 33.73 -26.20
CA LYS A 521 57.77 33.48 -25.34
C LYS A 521 56.93 32.26 -25.77
N ASN A 522 57.20 31.67 -26.93
CA ASN A 522 56.45 30.52 -27.41
C ASN A 522 56.93 29.24 -26.71
N LYS A 523 56.09 28.68 -25.84
CA LYS A 523 56.40 27.47 -25.03
C LYS A 523 56.69 26.22 -25.86
N ASN A 524 56.34 26.21 -27.16
CA ASN A 524 56.59 25.09 -28.06
C ASN A 524 57.96 25.17 -28.75
N LEU A 525 58.77 26.19 -28.45
CA LEU A 525 60.10 26.40 -29.01
C LEU A 525 61.13 26.38 -27.89
N ASP A 526 62.09 25.45 -27.96
CA ASP A 526 63.25 25.45 -27.08
C ASP A 526 64.31 26.41 -27.63
N LEU A 527 64.25 27.66 -27.17
CA LEU A 527 65.19 28.74 -27.50
C LEU A 527 65.86 29.29 -26.23
N GLU A 528 65.84 28.52 -25.13
CA GLU A 528 66.49 28.91 -23.88
C GLU A 528 68.01 28.95 -24.08
N GLY A 529 68.66 30.07 -23.75
CA GLY A 529 70.10 30.24 -23.95
C GLY A 529 70.53 30.77 -25.32
N CYS A 530 69.67 30.75 -26.34
CA CYS A 530 69.99 31.33 -27.65
C CYS A 530 69.89 32.88 -27.62
N GLN A 531 70.92 33.56 -28.10
CA GLN A 531 70.92 35.02 -28.26
C GLN A 531 70.48 35.43 -29.67
N PRO A 532 69.74 36.55 -29.81
CA PRO A 532 69.46 37.11 -31.13
C PRO A 532 70.76 37.59 -31.78
N PHE A 533 70.82 37.56 -33.11
CA PHE A 533 71.81 38.34 -33.87
C PHE A 533 71.82 39.82 -33.47
N ASP A 534 72.98 40.47 -33.61
CA ASP A 534 73.13 41.90 -33.33
C ASP A 534 72.09 42.75 -34.07
N ALA A 535 71.44 43.66 -33.35
CA ALA A 535 70.33 44.47 -33.86
C ALA A 535 70.71 45.33 -35.07
N THR A 536 72.00 45.67 -35.22
CA THR A 536 72.55 46.47 -36.32
C THR A 536 72.70 45.67 -37.62
N ALA A 537 72.64 44.33 -37.58
CA ALA A 537 72.89 43.47 -38.73
C ALA A 537 71.63 43.11 -39.55
N GLY A 538 70.46 43.66 -39.19
CA GLY A 538 69.25 43.63 -40.03
C GLY A 538 68.60 42.26 -40.23
N TYR A 539 68.85 41.30 -39.32
CA TYR A 539 68.27 39.97 -39.37
C TYR A 539 66.78 39.97 -39.01
N ARG A 540 66.01 39.11 -39.70
CA ARG A 540 64.59 38.88 -39.43
C ARG A 540 64.35 37.41 -39.10
N TYR A 541 63.46 37.16 -38.15
CA TYR A 541 63.20 35.82 -37.62
C TYR A 541 61.85 35.29 -38.09
N TYR A 542 61.84 34.03 -38.51
CA TYR A 542 60.69 33.37 -39.08
C TYR A 542 60.44 32.03 -38.40
N LEU A 543 59.16 31.73 -38.19
CA LEU A 543 58.68 30.44 -37.72
C LEU A 543 58.20 29.61 -38.92
N ASN A 544 58.76 28.41 -39.09
CA ASN A 544 58.31 27.48 -40.13
C ASN A 544 56.87 27.02 -39.82
N LEU A 545 55.94 27.40 -40.68
CA LEU A 545 54.51 27.23 -40.44
C LEU A 545 54.11 25.75 -40.42
N ASP A 546 54.62 24.96 -41.36
CA ASP A 546 54.28 23.54 -41.46
C ASP A 546 54.91 22.74 -40.30
N ARG A 547 56.15 23.07 -39.92
CA ARG A 547 56.80 22.44 -38.76
C ARG A 547 56.17 22.85 -37.43
N CYS A 548 55.61 24.07 -37.34
CA CYS A 548 54.81 24.48 -36.18
C CYS A 548 53.48 23.73 -36.08
N ALA A 549 52.74 23.58 -37.20
CA ALA A 549 51.41 22.97 -37.19
C ALA A 549 51.44 21.43 -37.02
N TYR A 550 52.51 20.76 -37.44
CA TYR A 550 52.65 19.30 -37.36
C TYR A 550 53.62 18.81 -36.28
N GLY A 551 54.51 19.67 -35.77
CA GLY A 551 55.54 19.30 -34.78
C GLY A 551 56.65 18.41 -35.35
N GLU A 552 57.39 17.73 -34.47
CA GLU A 552 58.46 16.76 -34.86
C GLU A 552 57.93 15.37 -35.25
N ARG A 553 56.61 15.19 -35.30
CA ARG A 553 56.01 13.88 -35.53
C ARG A 553 56.08 13.53 -37.01
N ILE A 554 56.79 12.44 -37.30
CA ILE A 554 56.81 11.80 -38.61
C ILE A 554 55.35 11.50 -38.98
N VAL A 555 54.89 12.11 -40.07
CA VAL A 555 53.51 11.96 -40.52
C VAL A 555 53.33 10.54 -41.05
N LEU A 556 52.38 9.79 -40.46
CA LEU A 556 51.93 8.50 -40.99
C LEU A 556 51.45 8.67 -42.44
N ASN A 557 51.94 7.78 -43.31
CA ASN A 557 51.62 7.52 -44.72
C ASN A 557 50.66 8.52 -45.44
N HIS A 558 51.17 9.10 -46.54
CA HIS A 558 50.48 9.88 -47.60
C HIS A 558 50.48 11.42 -47.53
N LYS A 559 51.27 12.06 -46.67
CA LYS A 559 51.52 13.52 -46.73
C LYS A 559 53.00 13.84 -46.97
N PRO A 560 53.34 14.94 -47.68
CA PRO A 560 54.73 15.29 -47.97
C PRO A 560 55.52 15.42 -46.66
N PRO A 561 56.77 14.90 -46.61
CA PRO A 561 57.56 14.95 -45.40
C PRO A 561 57.87 16.40 -45.03
N ILE A 562 57.41 16.82 -43.84
CA ILE A 562 57.65 18.16 -43.33
C ILE A 562 59.10 18.23 -42.86
N ARG A 563 59.90 19.08 -43.51
CA ARG A 563 61.34 19.23 -43.23
C ARG A 563 61.74 20.70 -43.18
N GLY A 564 63.02 20.95 -42.87
CA GLY A 564 63.56 22.28 -42.65
C GLY A 564 63.52 22.69 -41.18
N PRO A 565 64.20 23.76 -40.77
CA PRO A 565 64.32 24.18 -39.37
C PRO A 565 62.98 24.67 -38.80
N THR A 566 62.79 24.54 -37.49
CA THR A 566 61.59 25.04 -36.80
C THR A 566 61.56 26.57 -36.78
N VAL A 567 62.71 27.18 -36.45
CA VAL A 567 62.92 28.63 -36.47
C VAL A 567 64.13 28.91 -37.34
N PHE A 568 64.02 29.94 -38.18
CA PHE A 568 65.13 30.39 -39.01
C PHE A 568 65.20 31.92 -39.07
N ALA A 569 66.38 32.44 -39.36
CA ALA A 569 66.62 33.85 -39.58
C ALA A 569 67.16 34.08 -40.99
N ILE A 570 66.82 35.23 -41.57
CA ILE A 570 67.34 35.66 -42.88
C ILE A 570 67.98 37.04 -42.68
N ASN A 571 69.14 37.24 -43.29
CA ASN A 571 69.83 38.53 -43.30
C ASN A 571 69.14 39.56 -44.22
N SER A 572 69.51 40.83 -44.08
CA SER A 572 68.88 41.94 -44.79
C SER A 572 68.92 41.81 -46.32
N ASN A 573 70.02 41.32 -46.87
CA ASN A 573 70.23 41.12 -48.32
C ASN A 573 69.75 39.74 -48.84
N CYS A 574 69.17 38.89 -47.98
CA CYS A 574 68.72 37.53 -48.31
C CYS A 574 69.76 36.62 -48.95
N SER A 575 71.03 36.83 -48.66
CA SER A 575 72.10 35.97 -49.17
C SER A 575 72.20 34.64 -48.41
N ALA A 576 71.67 34.56 -47.19
CA ALA A 576 71.78 33.35 -46.37
C ALA A 576 70.58 33.17 -45.41
N VAL A 577 70.25 31.90 -45.18
CA VAL A 577 69.31 31.46 -44.13
C VAL A 577 70.12 30.88 -42.97
N TYR A 578 69.74 31.19 -41.74
CA TYR A 578 70.37 30.68 -40.53
C TYR A 578 69.34 29.90 -39.70
N PHE A 579 69.76 28.85 -39.03
CA PHE A 579 68.92 28.08 -38.12
C PHE A 579 69.62 27.88 -36.77
N VAL A 580 68.85 27.59 -35.73
CA VAL A 580 69.38 27.33 -34.39
C VAL A 580 69.78 25.86 -34.27
N ASN A 581 71.02 25.61 -33.85
CA ASN A 581 71.53 24.29 -33.52
C ASN A 581 72.37 24.39 -32.23
N LYS A 582 71.97 23.68 -31.16
CA LYS A 582 72.62 23.74 -29.83
C LYS A 582 72.87 25.19 -29.39
N ASP A 583 71.80 25.98 -29.40
CA ASP A 583 71.73 27.38 -28.96
C ASP A 583 72.55 28.40 -29.76
N LYS A 584 73.15 27.97 -30.88
CA LYS A 584 73.93 28.82 -31.79
C LYS A 584 73.30 28.89 -33.17
N TRP A 585 73.40 30.06 -33.80
CA TRP A 585 72.99 30.24 -35.18
C TRP A 585 74.03 29.65 -36.14
N GLN A 586 73.59 28.79 -37.05
CA GLN A 586 74.42 28.19 -38.08
C GLN A 586 73.83 28.48 -39.46
N PRO A 587 74.67 28.72 -40.48
CA PRO A 587 74.20 28.92 -41.84
C PRO A 587 73.59 27.62 -42.40
N TYR A 588 72.46 27.75 -43.07
CA TYR A 588 71.78 26.66 -43.77
C TYR A 588 72.36 26.58 -45.20
N THR A 589 73.44 25.83 -45.37
CA THR A 589 74.28 25.86 -46.59
C THR A 589 73.58 25.40 -47.87
N SER A 590 72.53 24.58 -47.78
CA SER A 590 71.74 24.10 -48.92
C SER A 590 70.51 24.97 -49.23
N ALA A 591 70.35 26.12 -48.57
CA ALA A 591 69.23 27.01 -48.81
C ALA A 591 69.42 27.82 -50.11
N GLU A 592 68.43 27.76 -50.98
CA GLU A 592 68.39 28.43 -52.29
C GLU A 592 67.04 29.12 -52.50
N HIS A 593 66.96 30.00 -53.51
CA HIS A 593 65.71 30.68 -53.89
C HIS A 593 65.02 31.39 -52.71
N ILE A 594 65.81 32.14 -51.94
CA ILE A 594 65.35 32.86 -50.74
C ILE A 594 64.49 34.04 -51.17
N GLN A 595 63.24 34.07 -50.72
CA GLN A 595 62.28 35.14 -50.98
C GLN A 595 61.69 35.60 -49.64
N ARG A 596 61.54 36.92 -49.45
CA ARG A 596 60.83 37.48 -48.30
C ARG A 596 59.90 38.62 -48.70
N VAL A 597 58.89 38.82 -47.87
CA VAL A 597 57.97 39.95 -47.90
C VAL A 597 58.08 40.63 -46.53
N PRO A 598 58.40 41.93 -46.46
CA PRO A 598 58.85 42.82 -47.54
C PRO A 598 60.20 42.36 -48.14
N PRO A 599 60.51 42.73 -49.41
CA PRO A 599 61.69 42.25 -50.13
C PRO A 599 63.02 42.62 -49.47
N CYS A 600 64.06 41.92 -49.89
CA CYS A 600 65.45 42.11 -49.52
C CYS A 600 65.94 43.51 -49.88
N VAL A 601 66.78 44.10 -49.04
CA VAL A 601 67.38 45.43 -49.26
C VAL A 601 68.83 45.25 -49.66
#